data_AF-M2QFF3-F1
#
_entry.id   AF-M2QFF3-F1
#
_cell.length_a   1.000
_cell.length_b   1.000
_cell.length_c   1.000
_cell.angle_alpha   90.00
_cell.angle_beta   90.00
_cell.angle_gamma   90.00
#
_symmetry.space_group_name_H-M   'P 1'
#
loop_
_entity.id
_entity.type
_entity.pdbx_description
1 polymer ?
#
loop_
_entity_poly.entity_id
_entity_poly.type
_entity_poly.pdbx_seq_one_letter_code
_entity_poly.pdbx_strand_id
1 'polypeptide(L)'
;MITGKARDRVASVEVEPGGALRDLRIEEAALRLGPRELSRRILGLVDRAAAQASRRLDLDDAESLRLGTSAELAEAVEETTPETWRVQ
;
A
#
# COMPACT_ATOMS: atom_id res chain seq x y z
N MET A 1 5.39 -10.11 -7.44
CA MET A 1 4.89 -8.94 -8.20
C MET A 1 3.87 -8.25 -7.32
N ILE A 2 4.17 -7.03 -6.88
CA ILE A 2 3.34 -6.29 -5.93
C ILE A 2 2.23 -5.61 -6.70
N THR A 3 0.98 -6.04 -6.54
CA THR A 3 -0.17 -5.35 -7.14
C THR A 3 -1.07 -4.73 -6.09
N GLY A 4 -1.66 -3.60 -6.47
CA GLY A 4 -2.71 -2.93 -5.73
C GLY A 4 -4.06 -3.35 -6.27
N LYS A 5 -5.01 -3.66 -5.38
CA LYS A 5 -6.38 -4.03 -5.78
C LYS A 5 -7.38 -3.19 -5.01
N ALA A 6 -8.33 -2.59 -5.71
CA ALA A 6 -9.45 -1.91 -5.10
C ALA A 6 -10.76 -2.34 -5.76
N ARG A 7 -11.81 -2.49 -4.97
CA ARG A 7 -13.16 -2.75 -5.50
C ARG A 7 -14.22 -1.97 -4.74
N ASP A 8 -15.33 -1.76 -5.41
CA ASP A 8 -16.60 -1.38 -4.81
C ASP A 8 -17.72 -2.28 -5.36
N ARG A 9 -18.98 -1.84 -5.28
CA ARG A 9 -20.14 -2.62 -5.78
C ARG A 9 -20.30 -2.56 -7.30
N VAL A 10 -19.57 -1.69 -7.99
CA VAL A 10 -19.79 -1.37 -9.40
C VAL A 10 -18.55 -1.58 -10.26
N ALA A 11 -17.35 -1.60 -9.67
CA ALA A 11 -16.12 -1.89 -10.39
C ALA A 11 -15.03 -2.48 -9.47
N SER A 12 -14.08 -3.18 -10.09
CA SER A 12 -12.82 -3.59 -9.48
C SER A 12 -11.64 -3.25 -10.37
N VAL A 13 -10.53 -2.87 -9.75
CA VAL A 13 -9.30 -2.42 -10.40
C VAL A 13 -8.12 -3.17 -9.80
N GLU A 14 -7.20 -3.59 -10.67
CA GLU A 14 -5.86 -4.05 -10.31
C GLU A 14 -4.82 -3.17 -11.00
N VAL A 15 -3.83 -2.70 -10.23
CA VAL A 15 -2.72 -1.88 -10.72
C VAL A 15 -1.38 -2.43 -10.27
N GLU A 16 -0.36 -2.18 -11.07
CA GLU A 16 1.04 -2.34 -10.70
C GLU A 16 1.53 -1.11 -9.89
N PRO A 17 2.69 -1.19 -9.23
CA PRO A 17 3.27 -0.05 -8.52
C PRO A 17 3.51 1.11 -9.49
N GLY A 18 3.29 2.34 -9.03
CA GLY A 18 3.31 3.52 -9.90
C GLY A 18 2.01 3.76 -10.69
N GLY A 19 0.98 2.92 -10.50
CA GLY A 19 -0.38 3.17 -10.98
C GLY A 19 -0.69 2.67 -12.38
N ALA A 20 0.18 1.84 -12.98
CA ALA A 20 -0.11 1.22 -14.27
C ALA A 20 -1.28 0.24 -14.16
N LEU A 21 -2.34 0.46 -14.93
CA LEU A 21 -3.55 -0.36 -14.90
C LEU A 21 -3.27 -1.76 -15.50
N ARG A 22 -3.57 -2.80 -14.73
CA ARG A 22 -3.41 -4.20 -15.15
C ARG A 22 -4.75 -4.84 -15.51
N ASP A 23 -5.77 -4.63 -14.68
CA ASP A 23 -7.11 -5.16 -14.91
C ASP A 23 -8.18 -4.16 -14.44
N LEU A 24 -9.29 -4.09 -15.17
CA LEU A 24 -10.46 -3.28 -14.85
C LEU A 24 -11.71 -4.06 -15.21
N ARG A 25 -12.52 -4.37 -14.19
CA ARG A 25 -13.84 -4.98 -14.35
C ARG A 25 -14.90 -3.98 -13.94
N ILE A 26 -15.89 -3.80 -14.80
CA ILE A 26 -17.04 -2.92 -14.57
C ILE A 26 -18.28 -3.81 -14.55
N GLU A 27 -19.06 -3.71 -13.48
CA GLU A 27 -20.32 -4.42 -13.34
C GLU A 27 -21.42 -3.67 -14.10
N GLU A 28 -22.40 -4.40 -14.63
CA GLU A 28 -23.49 -3.81 -15.42
C GLU A 28 -24.27 -2.73 -14.65
N ALA A 29 -24.37 -2.89 -13.33
CA ALA A 29 -24.96 -1.90 -12.43
C ALA A 29 -24.31 -0.52 -12.50
N ALA A 30 -23.04 -0.44 -12.91
CA ALA A 30 -22.27 0.79 -13.05
C ALA A 30 -22.77 1.68 -14.20
N LEU A 31 -23.36 1.08 -15.24
CA LEU A 31 -23.88 1.80 -16.41
C LEU A 31 -25.01 2.76 -16.04
N ARG A 32 -25.71 2.50 -14.92
CA ARG A 32 -26.78 3.36 -14.39
C ARG A 32 -26.28 4.65 -13.74
N LEU A 33 -24.99 4.77 -13.43
CA LEU A 33 -24.40 5.93 -12.77
C LEU A 33 -24.21 7.14 -13.72
N GLY A 34 -24.24 6.88 -15.03
CA GLY A 34 -23.87 7.88 -16.04
C GLY A 34 -22.35 8.09 -16.13
N PRO A 35 -21.86 8.65 -17.24
CA PRO A 35 -20.44 8.64 -17.59
C PRO A 35 -19.56 9.40 -16.58
N ARG A 36 -20.01 10.57 -16.11
CA ARG A 36 -19.20 11.42 -15.21
C ARG A 36 -19.02 10.80 -13.82
N GLU A 37 -20.04 10.14 -13.29
CA GLU A 37 -19.96 9.46 -12.00
C GLU A 37 -19.12 8.19 -12.10
N LEU A 38 -19.30 7.42 -13.18
CA LEU A 38 -18.50 6.22 -13.44
C LEU A 38 -17.01 6.54 -13.52
N SER A 39 -16.62 7.55 -14.30
CA SER A 39 -15.22 7.96 -14.42
C SER A 39 -14.64 8.37 -13.07
N ARG A 40 -15.38 9.14 -12.26
CA ARG A 40 -14.92 9.56 -10.93
C ARG A 40 -14.69 8.36 -10.01
N ARG A 41 -15.57 7.37 -10.03
CA ARG A 41 -15.42 6.16 -9.23
C ARG A 41 -14.25 5.30 -9.67
N ILE A 42 -14.07 5.11 -10.97
CA ILE A 42 -12.94 4.34 -11.51
C ILE A 42 -11.62 5.01 -11.13
N LEU A 43 -11.49 6.33 -11.31
CA LEU A 43 -10.29 7.06 -10.92
C LEU A 43 -10.04 6.95 -9.40
N GLY A 44 -11.08 7.08 -8.57
CA GLY A 44 -10.94 6.88 -7.12
C GLY A 44 -10.64 5.42 -6.70
N LEU A 45 -10.94 4.43 -7.53
CA LEU A 45 -10.49 3.04 -7.33
C LEU A 45 -9.02 2.89 -7.70
N VAL A 46 -8.59 3.47 -8.82
CA VAL A 46 -7.20 3.48 -9.27
C VAL A 46 -6.30 4.14 -8.22
N ASP A 47 -6.64 5.32 -7.71
CA ASP A 47 -5.85 6.02 -6.69
C ASP A 47 -5.67 5.17 -5.42
N ARG A 48 -6.74 4.50 -4.97
CA ARG A 48 -6.68 3.61 -3.81
C ARG A 48 -5.84 2.38 -4.07
N ALA A 49 -5.99 1.76 -5.23
CA ALA A 49 -5.20 0.60 -5.63
C ALA A 49 -3.71 0.99 -5.73
N ALA A 50 -3.39 2.13 -6.33
CA ALA A 50 -2.03 2.63 -6.47
C ALA A 50 -1.39 2.92 -5.11
N ALA A 51 -2.10 3.63 -4.22
CA ALA A 51 -1.64 3.87 -2.85
C ALA A 51 -1.40 2.56 -2.08
N GLN A 52 -2.24 1.55 -2.31
CA GLN A 52 -2.07 0.23 -1.72
C GLN A 52 -0.83 -0.52 -2.27
N ALA A 53 -0.55 -0.40 -3.57
CA ALA A 53 0.63 -0.99 -4.20
C ALA A 53 1.92 -0.33 -3.69
N SER A 54 1.97 1.00 -3.68
CA SER A 54 3.12 1.78 -3.20
C SER A 54 3.45 1.48 -1.73
N ARG A 55 2.45 1.44 -0.85
CA ARG A 55 2.69 1.08 0.56
C ARG A 55 3.27 -0.32 0.73
N ARG A 56 2.89 -1.27 -0.13
CA ARG A 56 3.47 -2.63 -0.09
C ARG A 56 4.89 -2.65 -0.60
N LEU A 57 5.20 -1.84 -1.62
CA LEU A 57 6.57 -1.65 -2.12
C LEU A 57 7.47 -1.10 -1.01
N ASP A 58 7.04 -0.05 -0.32
CA ASP A 58 7.81 0.57 0.77
C ASP A 58 8.11 -0.41 1.91
N LEU A 59 7.16 -1.29 2.23
CA LEU A 59 7.34 -2.32 3.26
C LEU A 59 8.28 -3.43 2.81
N ASP A 60 8.19 -3.87 1.56
CA ASP A 60 9.10 -4.86 0.97
C ASP A 60 10.54 -4.32 0.91
N ASP A 61 10.70 -3.04 0.54
CA ASP A 61 11.97 -2.34 0.58
C ASP A 61 12.52 -2.25 2.02
N ALA A 62 11.70 -1.88 3.01
CA ALA A 62 12.12 -1.83 4.42
C ALA A 62 12.50 -3.22 4.99
N GLU A 63 11.79 -4.27 4.61
CA GLU A 63 12.11 -5.66 4.97
C GLU A 63 13.42 -6.11 4.30
N SER A 64 13.63 -5.75 3.03
CA SER A 64 14.88 -6.00 2.30
C SER A 64 16.09 -5.30 2.94
N LEU A 65 15.86 -4.13 3.55
CA LEU A 65 16.84 -3.37 4.31
C LEU A 65 17.02 -3.89 5.75
N ARG A 66 16.34 -4.97 6.15
CA ARG A 66 16.33 -5.54 7.52
C ARG A 66 15.98 -4.51 8.60
N LEU A 67 15.23 -3.46 8.22
CA LEU A 67 14.76 -2.43 9.14
C LEU A 67 13.56 -2.91 9.98
N GLY A 68 13.00 -4.07 9.66
CA GLY A 68 12.11 -4.81 10.55
C GLY A 68 12.89 -5.23 11.79
N THR A 69 12.65 -4.52 12.91
CA THR A 69 13.20 -4.69 14.26
C THR A 69 14.02 -5.97 14.45
N SER A 70 15.27 -5.96 14.01
CA SER A 70 16.19 -7.05 14.28
C SER A 70 16.53 -6.98 15.77
N ALA A 71 16.30 -8.07 16.50
CA ALA A 71 16.64 -8.17 17.92
C ALA A 71 18.11 -7.77 18.21
N GLU A 72 18.99 -7.97 17.22
CA GLU A 72 20.40 -7.55 17.25
C GLU A 72 20.59 -6.02 17.30
N LEU A 73 19.73 -5.23 16.65
CA LEU A 73 19.77 -3.76 16.70
C LEU A 73 19.23 -3.23 18.04
N ALA A 74 18.27 -3.94 18.65
CA ALA A 74 17.80 -3.62 19.99
C ALA A 74 18.89 -3.88 21.05
N GLU A 75 19.63 -4.98 20.93
CA GLU A 75 20.79 -5.28 21.79
C GLU A 75 21.93 -4.26 21.64
N ALA A 76 22.24 -3.84 20.40
CA ALA A 76 23.30 -2.86 20.15
C ALA A 76 22.98 -1.44 20.69
N VAL A 77 21.68 -1.09 20.81
CA VAL A 77 21.24 0.16 21.44
C VAL A 77 21.41 0.10 22.96
N GLU A 78 21.17 -1.05 23.59
CA GLU A 78 21.39 -1.23 25.03
C GLU A 78 22.88 -1.15 25.41
N GLU A 79 23.79 -1.60 24.53
CA GLU A 79 25.24 -1.53 24.76
C GLU A 79 25.79 -0.09 24.65
N THR A 80 25.14 0.76 23.85
CA THR A 80 25.58 2.15 23.63
C THR A 80 24.87 3.16 24.54
N THR A 81 23.94 2.71 25.38
CA THR A 81 23.24 3.59 26.32
C THR A 81 24.13 3.88 27.53
N PRO A 82 24.52 5.16 27.77
CA PRO A 82 25.36 5.53 28.90
C PRO A 82 24.68 5.16 30.23
N GLU A 83 25.46 4.66 31.18
CA GLU A 83 24.94 4.20 32.49
C GLU A 83 24.17 5.30 33.25
N THR A 84 24.46 6.58 32.96
CA THR A 84 23.83 7.76 33.56
C THR A 84 22.38 7.99 33.14
N TRP A 85 21.87 7.27 32.13
CA TRP A 85 20.48 7.34 31.67
C TRP A 85 19.62 6.14 32.08
N ARG A 86 20.20 5.10 32.68
CA ARG A 86 19.42 4.04 33.32
C ARG A 86 18.91 4.54 34.68
N VAL A 87 17.71 5.10 34.69
CA VAL A 87 16.97 5.35 35.93
C VAL A 87 16.55 4.00 36.53
N GLN A 88 17.00 3.75 37.77
CA GLN A 88 16.65 2.57 38.56
C GLN A 88 15.17 2.51 38.91
#